data_AF-A0A960A643-F1
#
_entry.id   AF-A0A960A643-F1
#
_cell.length_a   1.000
_cell.length_b   1.000
_cell.length_c   1.000
_cell.angle_alpha   90.00
_cell.angle_beta   90.00
_cell.angle_gamma   90.00
#
_symmetry.space_group_name_H-M   'P 1'
#
loop_
_entity.id
_entity.type
_entity.pdbx_description
1 polymer ?
#
loop_
_entity_poly.entity_id
_entity_poly.type
_entity_poly.pdbx_seq_one_letter_code
_entity_poly.pdbx_strand_id
1 'polypeptide(L)'
;PPAPVAIGASIVISLSGGFWAGETFDLARVVGLLPFFVIGLRISPSALDWLKSASLRWLGLLGFLVILMVTRFTDEWTVTEAFYYRSSYADLGEEGLASIGVRAATLALGLLGTASFFKLVPSVGGWFARLGQATLEVYLFHGFFILTAEYAGFPEWAMGHPGLAWGIATVGAVVLALTLAQPPVARVLNVAVDPIGNVSKWLQPKRQGAKGS
;
A
#
# COMPACT_ATOMS: atom_id res chain seq x y z
N PRO A 1 21.02 8.62 -10.57
CA PRO A 1 21.90 8.39 -9.38
C PRO A 1 22.10 6.89 -9.14
N PRO A 2 23.23 6.48 -8.54
CA PRO A 2 23.43 5.13 -8.01
C PRO A 2 22.32 4.75 -7.01
N ALA A 3 21.96 3.47 -6.93
CA ALA A 3 20.85 3.01 -6.09
C ALA A 3 20.97 3.42 -4.60
N PRO A 4 22.14 3.31 -3.93
CA PRO A 4 22.27 3.72 -2.52
C PRO A 4 22.01 5.22 -2.32
N VAL A 5 22.44 6.05 -3.27
CA VAL A 5 22.23 7.51 -3.23
C VAL A 5 20.75 7.84 -3.37
N ALA A 6 20.03 7.17 -4.28
CA ALA A 6 18.60 7.37 -4.44
C ALA A 6 17.81 6.96 -3.19
N ILE A 7 18.17 5.82 -2.59
CA ILE A 7 17.53 5.33 -1.35
C ILE A 7 17.82 6.29 -0.20
N GLY A 8 19.08 6.70 0.00
CA GLY A 8 19.46 7.66 1.03
C GLY A 8 18.70 8.99 0.89
N ALA A 9 18.62 9.53 -0.32
CA ALA A 9 17.85 10.74 -0.59
C ALA A 9 16.35 10.56 -0.27
N SER A 10 15.76 9.41 -0.64
CA SER A 10 14.35 9.14 -0.35
C SER A 10 14.04 9.06 1.14
N ILE A 11 14.96 8.52 1.95
CA ILE A 11 14.83 8.44 3.41
C ILE A 11 14.89 9.84 4.01
N VAL A 12 15.86 10.66 3.59
CA VAL A 12 15.97 12.05 4.04
C VAL A 12 14.70 12.82 3.71
N ILE A 13 14.17 12.66 2.49
CA ILE A 13 12.93 13.30 2.06
C ILE A 13 11.73 12.84 2.90
N SER A 14 11.60 11.53 3.15
CA SER A 14 10.54 10.96 3.99
C SER A 14 10.57 11.49 5.42
N LEU A 15 11.75 11.53 6.04
CA LEU A 15 11.93 12.09 7.38
C LEU A 15 11.71 13.62 7.38
N SER A 16 12.04 14.31 6.30
CA SER A 16 11.79 15.76 6.19
C SER A 16 10.31 16.09 6.00
N GLY A 17 9.53 15.18 5.41
CA GLY A 17 8.08 15.33 5.25
C GLY A 17 7.32 15.47 6.56
N GLY A 18 7.93 15.11 7.70
CA GLY A 18 7.30 15.26 9.02
C GLY A 18 7.25 16.68 9.57
N PHE A 19 8.09 17.56 9.04
CA PHE A 19 8.08 18.98 9.41
C PHE A 19 6.93 19.75 8.77
N TRP A 20 6.36 19.25 7.67
CA TRP A 20 5.32 19.92 6.88
C TRP A 20 4.06 19.06 6.73
N ALA A 21 3.96 17.97 7.49
CA ALA A 21 2.83 17.06 7.33
C ALA A 21 1.53 17.78 7.68
N GLY A 22 0.58 17.72 6.75
CA GLY A 22 -0.79 18.18 6.92
C GLY A 22 -1.71 17.31 6.07
N GLU A 23 -2.99 17.31 6.37
CA GLU A 23 -3.97 16.44 5.70
C GLU A 23 -4.26 16.84 4.25
N THR A 24 -3.77 18.00 3.80
CA THR A 24 -4.03 18.52 2.46
C THR A 24 -3.40 17.61 1.39
N PHE A 25 -4.26 16.90 0.64
CA PHE A 25 -3.93 15.98 -0.45
C PHE A 25 -3.12 14.72 -0.08
N ASP A 26 -3.04 14.33 1.20
CA ASP A 26 -2.29 13.14 1.67
C ASP A 26 -0.80 13.15 1.23
N LEU A 27 -0.25 14.33 0.91
CA LEU A 27 1.09 14.49 0.35
C LEU A 27 2.17 14.05 1.34
N ALA A 28 1.92 14.27 2.63
CA ALA A 28 2.74 13.80 3.73
C ALA A 28 2.96 12.29 3.69
N ARG A 29 1.91 11.53 3.37
CA ARG A 29 1.97 10.08 3.22
C ARG A 29 2.74 9.66 1.98
N VAL A 30 2.52 10.33 0.85
CA VAL A 30 3.25 10.04 -0.40
C VAL A 30 4.75 10.22 -0.20
N VAL A 31 5.15 11.33 0.44
CA VAL A 31 6.54 11.63 0.77
C VAL A 31 7.09 10.67 1.82
N GLY A 32 6.28 10.36 2.85
CA GLY A 32 6.62 9.40 3.91
C GLY A 32 6.93 8.00 3.35
N LEU A 33 6.17 7.55 2.35
CA LEU A 33 6.34 6.23 1.73
C LEU A 33 7.35 6.21 0.58
N LEU A 34 7.95 7.35 0.21
CA LEU A 34 8.92 7.46 -0.90
C LEU A 34 10.05 6.41 -0.86
N PRO A 35 10.65 6.05 0.29
CA PRO A 35 11.68 5.03 0.35
C PRO A 35 11.23 3.67 -0.18
N PHE A 36 9.98 3.27 0.10
CA PHE A 36 9.43 2.01 -0.39
C PHE A 36 9.32 2.00 -1.91
N PHE A 37 8.85 3.10 -2.51
CA PHE A 37 8.77 3.24 -3.96
C PHE A 37 10.16 3.21 -4.61
N VAL A 38 11.13 3.96 -4.05
CA VAL A 38 12.48 4.01 -4.60
C VAL A 38 13.19 2.66 -4.48
N ILE A 39 13.06 1.96 -3.34
CA ILE A 39 13.59 0.61 -3.17
C ILE A 39 12.94 -0.34 -4.18
N GLY A 40 11.61 -0.30 -4.31
CA GLY A 40 10.87 -1.14 -5.27
C GLY A 40 11.28 -0.91 -6.73
N LEU A 41 11.56 0.34 -7.12
CA LEU A 41 12.03 0.68 -8.48
C LEU A 41 13.51 0.31 -8.73
N ARG A 42 14.30 0.13 -7.67
CA ARG A 42 15.74 -0.14 -7.75
C ARG A 42 16.13 -1.57 -7.43
N ILE A 43 15.21 -2.38 -6.92
CA ILE A 43 15.48 -3.77 -6.55
C ILE A 43 15.87 -4.58 -7.79
N SER A 44 16.93 -5.37 -7.70
CA SER A 44 17.32 -6.29 -8.77
C SER A 44 16.39 -7.51 -8.80
N PRO A 45 16.16 -8.13 -9.96
CA PRO A 45 15.43 -9.39 -10.04
C PRO A 45 16.03 -10.47 -9.14
N SER A 46 17.37 -10.56 -9.07
CA SER A 46 18.07 -11.51 -8.20
C SER A 46 17.79 -11.30 -6.70
N ALA A 47 17.72 -10.05 -6.24
CA ALA A 47 17.37 -9.73 -4.86
C ALA A 47 15.91 -10.08 -4.57
N LEU A 48 15.01 -9.82 -5.53
CA LEU A 48 13.60 -10.17 -5.41
C LEU A 48 13.38 -11.68 -5.39
N ASP A 49 14.09 -12.44 -6.22
CA ASP A 49 14.04 -13.90 -6.25
C ASP A 49 14.60 -14.50 -4.96
N TRP A 50 15.69 -13.94 -4.44
CA TRP A 50 16.21 -14.32 -3.12
C TRP A 50 15.18 -14.07 -2.03
N LEU A 51 14.49 -12.92 -2.07
CA LEU A 51 13.47 -12.56 -1.08
C LEU A 51 12.25 -13.49 -1.15
N LYS A 52 11.83 -13.88 -2.36
CA LYS A 52 10.71 -14.81 -2.60
C LYS A 52 11.07 -16.28 -2.46
N SER A 53 12.35 -16.62 -2.37
CA SER A 53 12.79 -18.00 -2.26
C SER A 53 12.20 -18.66 -1.02
N ALA A 54 11.77 -19.92 -1.16
CA ALA A 54 11.23 -20.72 -0.06
C ALA A 54 12.29 -21.01 1.04
N SER A 55 13.56 -20.73 0.76
CA SER A 55 14.63 -20.82 1.74
C SER A 55 14.45 -19.78 2.84
N LEU A 56 14.65 -20.20 4.08
CA LEU A 56 14.56 -19.35 5.27
C LEU A 56 13.20 -18.66 5.46
N ARG A 57 12.08 -19.33 5.11
CA ARG A 57 10.71 -18.83 5.38
C ARG A 57 10.48 -18.48 6.85
N TRP A 58 11.12 -19.21 7.76
CA TRP A 58 11.09 -18.93 9.19
C TRP A 58 11.60 -17.52 9.53
N LEU A 59 12.45 -16.92 8.70
CA LEU A 59 12.93 -15.55 8.87
C LEU A 59 11.80 -14.53 8.66
N GLY A 60 10.84 -14.82 7.77
CA GLY A 60 9.63 -14.02 7.63
C GLY A 60 8.70 -14.15 8.84
N LEU A 61 8.57 -15.35 9.41
CA LEU A 61 7.84 -15.55 10.67
C LEU A 61 8.52 -14.80 11.82
N LEU A 62 9.85 -14.86 11.90
CA LEU A 62 10.62 -14.11 12.88
C LEU A 62 10.41 -12.61 12.72
N GLY A 63 10.41 -12.08 11.49
CA GLY A 63 10.15 -10.68 11.24
C GLY A 63 8.75 -10.24 11.71
N PHE A 64 7.72 -11.03 11.44
CA PHE A 64 6.39 -10.76 12.01
C PHE A 64 6.34 -10.88 13.53
N LEU A 65 7.07 -11.82 14.12
CA LEU A 65 7.18 -11.94 15.59
C LEU A 65 7.83 -10.70 16.20
N VAL A 66 8.89 -10.17 15.57
CA VAL A 66 9.54 -8.92 15.98
C VAL A 66 8.55 -7.76 15.89
N ILE A 67 7.79 -7.63 14.80
CA ILE A 67 6.77 -6.59 14.65
C ILE A 67 5.73 -6.70 15.76
N LEU A 68 5.18 -7.89 16.00
CA LEU A 68 4.21 -8.13 17.07
C LEU A 68 4.75 -7.76 18.44
N MET A 69 6.01 -8.11 18.73
CA MET A 69 6.65 -7.80 19.99
C MET A 69 6.81 -6.28 20.16
N VAL A 70 7.34 -5.59 19.15
CA VAL A 70 7.51 -4.13 19.18
C VAL A 70 6.16 -3.42 19.36
N THR A 71 5.14 -3.80 18.59
CA THR A 71 3.80 -3.21 18.70
C THR A 71 3.18 -3.46 20.07
N ARG A 72 3.36 -4.64 20.67
CA ARG A 72 2.81 -4.94 21.99
C ARG A 72 3.33 -4.05 23.12
N PHE A 73 4.53 -3.50 22.97
CA PHE A 73 5.18 -2.64 23.97
C PHE A 73 5.06 -1.14 23.66
N THR A 74 4.20 -0.75 22.71
CA THR A 74 4.04 0.64 22.28
C THR A 74 2.60 1.12 22.50
N ASP A 75 2.39 2.19 23.28
CA ASP A 75 1.05 2.74 23.57
C ASP A 75 0.44 3.50 22.36
N GLU A 76 -0.86 3.31 22.15
CA GLU A 76 -1.43 3.03 20.81
C GLU A 76 -2.01 4.20 20.00
N TRP A 77 -1.87 5.48 20.39
CA TRP A 77 -2.44 6.58 19.56
C TRP A 77 -1.39 7.27 18.68
N THR A 78 -0.37 7.86 19.31
CA THR A 78 0.71 8.58 18.65
C THR A 78 1.46 7.74 17.62
N VAL A 79 1.71 6.47 17.93
CA VAL A 79 2.44 5.56 17.03
C VAL A 79 1.58 5.04 15.89
N THR A 80 0.27 4.92 16.10
CA THR A 80 -0.68 4.57 15.05
C THR A 80 -0.75 5.69 14.00
N GLU A 81 -0.82 6.95 14.42
CA GLU A 81 -0.79 8.10 13.50
C GLU A 81 0.56 8.22 12.77
N ALA A 82 1.66 7.92 13.46
CA ALA A 82 2.98 7.83 12.83
C ALA A 82 3.02 6.71 11.77
N PHE A 83 2.38 5.56 12.02
CA PHE A 83 2.25 4.45 11.07
C PHE A 83 1.47 4.84 9.82
N TYR A 84 0.47 5.69 9.96
CA TYR A 84 -0.31 6.21 8.84
C TYR A 84 0.38 7.33 8.05
N TYR A 85 1.54 7.80 8.51
CA TYR A 85 2.28 8.97 7.99
C TYR A 85 1.41 10.24 7.90
N ARG A 86 0.40 10.36 8.77
CA ARG A 86 -0.58 11.47 8.76
C ARG A 86 -0.25 12.58 9.75
N SER A 87 0.38 12.24 10.87
CA SER A 87 0.74 13.20 11.91
C SER A 87 1.98 14.00 11.56
N SER A 88 1.96 15.31 11.81
CA SER A 88 3.16 16.13 11.88
C SER A 88 3.99 15.79 13.12
N TYR A 89 5.26 16.18 13.12
CA TYR A 89 6.08 16.06 14.33
C TYR A 89 5.52 16.86 15.52
N ALA A 90 4.71 17.89 15.28
CA ALA A 90 4.02 18.62 16.33
C ALA A 90 2.83 17.83 16.92
N ASP A 91 2.16 17.01 16.11
CA ASP A 91 1.01 16.21 16.54
C ASP A 91 1.42 14.96 17.34
N LEU A 92 2.69 14.57 17.25
CA LEU A 92 3.23 13.40 17.96
C LEU A 92 3.54 13.67 19.44
N GLY A 93 3.33 14.89 19.94
CA GLY A 93 3.46 15.22 21.37
C GLY A 93 4.90 15.23 21.92
N GLU A 94 5.90 14.84 21.12
CA GLU A 94 7.32 14.87 21.48
C GLU A 94 8.13 15.77 20.54
N GLU A 95 8.85 16.73 21.11
CA GLU A 95 9.64 17.70 20.35
C GLU A 95 10.87 17.06 19.68
N GLY A 96 11.05 17.30 18.38
CA GLY A 96 12.34 17.14 17.69
C GLY A 96 12.76 15.69 17.38
N LEU A 97 13.90 15.26 17.94
CA LEU A 97 14.60 14.03 17.54
C LEU A 97 13.82 12.74 17.82
N ALA A 98 12.99 12.72 18.87
CA ALA A 98 12.21 11.54 19.22
C ALA A 98 11.15 11.24 18.15
N SER A 99 10.46 12.27 17.64
CA SER A 99 9.51 12.18 16.53
C SER A 99 10.14 11.71 15.22
N ILE A 100 11.38 12.11 14.94
CA ILE A 100 12.17 11.58 13.81
C ILE A 100 12.49 10.09 14.05
N GLY A 101 12.86 9.73 15.27
CA GLY A 101 13.13 8.36 15.69
C GLY A 101 11.93 7.43 15.50
N VAL A 102 10.73 7.88 15.91
CA VAL A 102 9.47 7.14 15.72
C VAL A 102 9.21 6.89 14.23
N ARG A 103 9.31 7.92 13.37
CA ARG A 103 9.14 7.73 11.93
C ARG A 103 10.20 6.82 11.30
N ALA A 104 11.46 6.93 11.73
CA ALA A 104 12.52 6.04 11.28
C ALA A 104 12.24 4.58 11.69
N ALA A 105 11.73 4.36 12.91
CA ALA A 105 11.30 3.05 13.37
C ALA A 105 10.11 2.54 12.55
N THR A 106 9.11 3.36 12.28
CA THR A 106 7.98 3.02 11.41
C THR A 106 8.43 2.62 10.00
N LEU A 107 9.36 3.37 9.39
CA LEU A 107 9.98 3.02 8.11
C LEU A 107 10.66 1.65 8.17
N ALA A 108 11.46 1.42 9.22
CA ALA A 108 12.18 0.16 9.41
C ALA A 108 11.23 -1.03 9.61
N LEU A 109 10.19 -0.86 10.43
CA LEU A 109 9.16 -1.88 10.66
C LEU A 109 8.36 -2.18 9.40
N GLY A 110 8.00 -1.15 8.62
CA GLY A 110 7.34 -1.32 7.32
C GLY A 110 8.22 -2.08 6.32
N LEU A 111 9.53 -1.80 6.29
CA LEU A 111 10.48 -2.52 5.43
C LEU A 111 10.65 -3.97 5.88
N LEU A 112 10.77 -4.20 7.19
CA LEU A 112 10.82 -5.55 7.77
C LEU A 112 9.54 -6.32 7.45
N GLY A 113 8.38 -5.70 7.59
CA GLY A 113 7.08 -6.29 7.25
C GLY A 113 6.98 -6.64 5.77
N THR A 114 7.42 -5.73 4.90
CA THR A 114 7.47 -5.96 3.44
C THR A 114 8.39 -7.14 3.10
N ALA A 115 9.59 -7.19 3.67
CA ALA A 115 10.54 -8.29 3.47
C ALA A 115 9.99 -9.63 4.00
N SER A 116 9.38 -9.61 5.19
CA SER A 116 8.77 -10.77 5.82
C SER A 116 7.60 -11.31 5.01
N PHE A 117 6.76 -10.41 4.48
CA PHE A 117 5.67 -10.75 3.59
C PHE A 117 6.16 -11.43 2.31
N PHE A 118 7.17 -10.86 1.64
CA PHE A 118 7.73 -11.49 0.43
C PHE A 118 8.35 -12.87 0.69
N LYS A 119 8.92 -13.10 1.87
CA LYS A 119 9.45 -14.41 2.27
C LYS A 119 8.37 -15.47 2.46
N LEU A 120 7.20 -15.07 2.97
CA LEU A 120 6.11 -15.98 3.31
C LEU A 120 5.12 -16.19 2.16
N VAL A 121 4.95 -15.18 1.31
CA VAL A 121 4.04 -15.26 0.17
C VAL A 121 4.55 -16.29 -0.84
N PRO A 122 3.72 -17.28 -1.20
CA PRO A 122 4.10 -18.23 -2.24
C PRO A 122 4.16 -17.54 -3.60
N SER A 123 5.19 -17.84 -4.39
CA SER A 123 5.40 -17.29 -5.74
C SER A 123 4.54 -17.96 -6.82
N VAL A 124 3.40 -18.54 -6.45
CA VAL A 124 2.53 -19.27 -7.37
C VAL A 124 1.56 -18.32 -8.07
N GLY A 125 1.39 -18.50 -9.38
CA GLY A 125 0.29 -17.89 -10.11
C GLY A 125 -1.04 -18.48 -9.66
N GLY A 126 -2.14 -17.74 -9.83
CA GLY A 126 -3.45 -18.23 -9.44
C GLY A 126 -4.55 -17.21 -9.65
N TRP A 127 -5.79 -17.61 -9.36
CA TRP A 127 -6.96 -16.72 -9.43
C TRP A 127 -6.81 -15.52 -8.49
N PHE A 128 -6.27 -15.74 -7.29
CA PHE A 128 -6.01 -14.67 -6.31
C PHE A 128 -4.93 -13.68 -6.80
N ALA A 129 -3.84 -14.18 -7.38
CA ALA A 129 -2.82 -13.32 -7.97
C ALA A 129 -3.36 -12.48 -9.13
N ARG A 130 -4.31 -13.01 -9.91
CA ARG A 130 -5.00 -12.25 -10.97
C ARG A 130 -5.93 -11.17 -10.40
N LEU A 131 -6.68 -11.47 -9.34
CA LEU A 131 -7.49 -10.46 -8.65
C LEU A 131 -6.61 -9.35 -8.04
N GLY A 132 -5.45 -9.71 -7.49
CA GLY A 132 -4.49 -8.78 -6.91
C GLY A 132 -3.99 -7.71 -7.89
N GLN A 133 -4.01 -7.99 -9.20
CA GLN A 133 -3.63 -7.01 -10.24
C GLN A 133 -4.62 -5.85 -10.35
N ALA A 134 -5.86 -6.04 -9.91
CA ALA A 134 -6.92 -5.02 -9.97
C ALA A 134 -7.09 -4.23 -8.65
N THR A 135 -6.13 -4.34 -7.73
CA THR A 135 -6.23 -3.73 -6.39
C THR A 135 -6.25 -2.20 -6.44
N LEU A 136 -5.59 -1.59 -7.43
CA LEU A 136 -5.62 -0.14 -7.61
C LEU A 136 -7.01 0.34 -8.05
N GLU A 137 -7.64 -0.37 -8.98
CA GLU A 137 -9.00 -0.09 -9.43
C GLU A 137 -9.98 -0.24 -8.26
N VAL A 138 -9.89 -1.33 -7.48
CA VAL A 138 -10.73 -1.51 -6.28
C VAL A 138 -10.53 -0.35 -5.31
N TYR A 139 -9.28 0.03 -5.02
CA TYR A 139 -8.96 1.10 -4.09
C TYR A 139 -9.51 2.45 -4.55
N LEU A 140 -9.46 2.79 -5.84
CA LEU A 140 -9.96 4.07 -6.31
C LEU A 140 -11.50 4.12 -6.35
N PHE A 141 -12.16 3.00 -6.64
CA PHE A 141 -13.60 2.99 -6.85
C PHE A 141 -14.42 2.61 -5.62
N HIS A 142 -13.86 1.90 -4.62
CA HIS A 142 -14.64 1.51 -3.43
C HIS A 142 -15.20 2.72 -2.67
N GLY A 143 -14.47 3.85 -2.66
CA GLY A 143 -14.87 5.08 -1.98
C GLY A 143 -16.22 5.63 -2.43
N PHE A 144 -16.58 5.48 -3.71
CA PHE A 144 -17.90 5.89 -4.20
C PHE A 144 -19.03 5.08 -3.58
N PHE A 145 -18.82 3.78 -3.35
CA PHE A 145 -19.81 2.91 -2.72
C PHE A 145 -19.93 3.19 -1.23
N ILE A 146 -18.80 3.41 -0.54
CA ILE A 146 -18.80 3.80 0.88
C ILE A 146 -19.54 5.13 1.06
N LEU A 147 -19.21 6.14 0.25
CA LEU A 147 -19.86 7.44 0.29
C LEU A 147 -21.36 7.34 -0.02
N THR A 148 -21.74 6.50 -0.98
CA THR A 148 -23.16 6.25 -1.29
C THR A 148 -23.87 5.59 -0.11
N ALA A 149 -23.26 4.61 0.56
CA ALA A 149 -23.82 3.96 1.74
C ALA A 149 -23.96 4.95 2.92
N GLU A 150 -22.98 5.83 3.09
CA GLU A 150 -23.01 6.93 4.06
C GLU A 150 -24.18 7.88 3.79
N TYR A 151 -24.32 8.39 2.55
CA TYR A 151 -25.47 9.23 2.17
C TYR A 151 -26.83 8.52 2.26
N ALA A 152 -26.86 7.20 2.10
CA ALA A 152 -28.06 6.40 2.24
C ALA A 152 -28.46 6.15 3.70
N GLY A 153 -27.69 6.63 4.67
CA GLY A 153 -27.97 6.48 6.11
C GLY A 153 -27.61 5.10 6.67
N PHE A 154 -26.70 4.37 6.02
CA PHE A 154 -26.25 3.06 6.51
C PHE A 154 -25.62 3.14 7.92
N PRO A 155 -24.78 4.14 8.26
CA PRO A 155 -24.22 4.27 9.61
C PRO A 155 -25.29 4.39 10.70
N GLU A 156 -26.33 5.18 10.47
CA GLU A 156 -27.43 5.41 11.40
C GLU A 156 -28.24 4.13 11.61
N TRP A 157 -28.54 3.41 10.53
CA TRP A 157 -29.18 2.09 10.61
C TRP A 157 -28.30 1.07 11.34
N ALA A 158 -26.99 1.08 11.06
CA ALA A 158 -26.02 0.15 11.63
C ALA A 158 -25.88 0.27 13.15
N MET A 159 -26.02 1.48 13.70
CA MET A 159 -26.04 1.71 15.15
C MET A 159 -27.19 0.98 15.84
N GLY A 160 -28.35 0.84 15.16
CA GLY A 160 -29.50 0.10 15.67
C GLY A 160 -29.36 -1.43 15.59
N HIS A 161 -28.44 -1.94 14.74
CA HIS A 161 -28.30 -3.37 14.45
C HIS A 161 -26.83 -3.81 14.32
N PRO A 162 -25.98 -3.64 15.36
CA PRO A 162 -24.53 -3.76 15.25
C PRO A 162 -24.05 -5.13 14.74
N GLY A 163 -24.69 -6.24 15.17
CA GLY A 163 -24.32 -7.58 14.71
C GLY A 163 -24.63 -7.84 13.23
N LEU A 164 -25.80 -7.39 12.76
CA LEU A 164 -26.18 -7.51 11.35
C LEU A 164 -25.36 -6.56 10.48
N ALA A 165 -25.11 -5.34 10.96
CA ALA A 165 -24.30 -4.36 10.28
C ALA A 165 -22.88 -4.87 10.04
N TRP A 166 -22.25 -5.50 11.04
CA TRP A 166 -20.93 -6.09 10.90
C TRP A 166 -20.90 -7.18 9.82
N GLY A 167 -21.90 -8.08 9.81
CA GLY A 167 -22.00 -9.14 8.81
C GLY A 167 -22.24 -8.59 7.40
N ILE A 168 -23.19 -7.67 7.24
CA ILE A 168 -23.52 -7.03 5.96
C ILE A 168 -22.34 -6.22 5.43
N ALA A 169 -21.67 -5.43 6.28
CA ALA A 169 -20.51 -4.64 5.89
C ALA A 169 -19.35 -5.54 5.46
N THR A 170 -19.08 -6.62 6.19
CA THR A 170 -18.00 -7.56 5.85
C THR A 170 -18.28 -8.28 4.53
N VAL A 171 -19.47 -8.87 4.39
CA VAL A 171 -19.86 -9.56 3.15
C VAL A 171 -19.93 -8.59 1.99
N GLY A 172 -20.51 -7.40 2.20
CA GLY A 172 -20.60 -6.33 1.22
C GLY A 172 -19.23 -5.86 0.74
N ALA A 173 -18.27 -5.67 1.65
CA ALA A 173 -16.90 -5.30 1.30
C ALA A 173 -16.20 -6.38 0.47
N VAL A 174 -16.35 -7.66 0.83
CA VAL A 174 -15.80 -8.78 0.05
C VAL A 174 -16.43 -8.86 -1.33
N VAL A 175 -17.76 -8.78 -1.42
CA VAL A 175 -18.50 -8.80 -2.70
C VAL A 175 -18.11 -7.62 -3.56
N LEU A 176 -18.00 -6.42 -2.98
CA LEU A 176 -17.58 -5.22 -3.70
C LEU A 176 -16.16 -5.36 -4.25
N ALA A 177 -15.21 -5.78 -3.40
CA ALA A 177 -13.83 -5.98 -3.80
C ALA A 177 -13.71 -7.02 -4.92
N LEU A 178 -14.40 -8.16 -4.79
CA LEU A 178 -14.39 -9.21 -5.81
C LEU A 178 -15.05 -8.77 -7.11
N THR A 179 -16.14 -7.99 -7.04
CA THR A 179 -16.85 -7.43 -8.20
C THR A 179 -15.97 -6.43 -8.96
N LEU A 180 -15.37 -5.47 -8.24
CA LEU A 180 -14.48 -4.47 -8.82
C LEU A 180 -13.20 -5.09 -9.38
N ALA A 181 -12.70 -6.15 -8.75
CA ALA A 181 -11.53 -6.89 -9.22
C ALA A 181 -11.82 -7.85 -10.39
N GLN A 182 -13.09 -8.01 -10.82
CA GLN A 182 -13.39 -8.85 -11.98
C GLN A 182 -12.71 -8.29 -13.24
N PRO A 183 -12.09 -9.14 -14.09
CA PRO A 183 -11.39 -8.70 -15.29
C PRO A 183 -12.17 -7.75 -16.23
N PRO A 184 -13.48 -7.94 -16.50
CA PRO A 184 -14.23 -7.00 -17.33
C PRO A 184 -14.39 -5.63 -16.67
N VAL A 185 -14.68 -5.60 -15.37
CA VAL A 185 -14.90 -4.36 -14.60
C VAL A 185 -13.59 -3.59 -14.47
N ALA A 186 -12.54 -4.27 -13.99
CA ALA A 186 -11.21 -3.68 -13.85
C ALA A 186 -10.69 -3.10 -15.16
N ARG A 187 -10.92 -3.75 -16.31
CA ARG A 187 -10.49 -3.24 -17.63
C ARG A 187 -11.19 -1.93 -18.01
N VAL A 188 -12.48 -1.80 -17.71
CA VAL A 188 -13.23 -0.56 -17.98
C VAL A 188 -12.75 0.55 -17.04
N LEU A 189 -12.61 0.24 -15.75
CA LEU A 189 -12.14 1.19 -14.75
C LEU A 189 -10.70 1.65 -15.02
N ASN A 190 -9.85 0.77 -15.53
CA ASN A 190 -8.45 1.07 -15.87
C ASN A 190 -8.32 2.21 -16.90
N VAL A 191 -9.34 2.47 -17.73
CA VAL A 191 -9.35 3.62 -18.65
C VAL A 191 -9.27 4.95 -17.90
N ALA A 192 -9.96 5.05 -16.78
CA ALA A 192 -9.93 6.24 -15.92
C ALA A 192 -8.69 6.27 -15.02
N VAL A 193 -8.21 5.10 -14.58
CA VAL A 193 -7.08 4.98 -13.63
C VAL A 193 -5.72 5.24 -14.30
N ASP A 194 -5.49 4.71 -15.50
CA ASP A 194 -4.23 4.85 -16.22
C ASP A 194 -4.44 5.49 -17.61
N PRO A 195 -4.72 6.80 -17.66
CA PRO A 195 -4.93 7.50 -18.92
C PRO A 195 -3.64 7.54 -19.77
N ILE A 196 -2.46 7.61 -19.14
CA ILE A 196 -1.17 7.74 -19.83
C ILE A 196 -0.72 6.41 -20.42
N GLY A 197 -0.83 5.30 -19.68
CA GLY A 197 -0.53 3.97 -20.19
C GLY A 197 -1.43 3.60 -21.36
N ASN A 198 -2.71 4.00 -21.33
CA ASN A 198 -3.60 3.87 -22.47
C ASN A 198 -3.13 4.71 -23.66
N VAL A 199 -2.86 6.01 -23.48
CA VAL A 199 -2.33 6.89 -24.54
C VAL A 199 -1.02 6.33 -25.13
N SER A 200 -0.14 5.75 -24.31
CA SER A 200 1.11 5.13 -24.80
C SER A 200 0.88 3.90 -25.69
N LYS A 201 -0.17 3.10 -25.42
CA LYS A 201 -0.59 1.98 -26.29
C LYS A 201 -1.15 2.46 -27.62
N TRP A 202 -1.80 3.64 -27.64
CA TRP A 202 -2.26 4.28 -28.88
C TRP A 202 -1.11 4.89 -29.69
N LEU A 203 -0.05 5.37 -29.01
CA LEU A 203 1.13 5.96 -29.64
C LEU A 203 2.16 4.92 -30.11
N GLN A 204 2.12 3.68 -29.62
CA GLN A 204 2.91 2.60 -30.20
C GLN A 204 2.22 2.12 -31.49
N PRO A 205 2.79 2.40 -32.68
CA PRO A 205 2.26 1.82 -33.90
C PRO A 205 2.39 0.31 -33.76
N LYS A 206 1.29 -0.41 -33.99
CA LYS A 206 1.33 -1.86 -34.21
C LYS A 206 2.49 -2.15 -35.17
N ARG A 207 3.61 -2.70 -34.67
CA ARG A 207 4.56 -3.43 -35.52
C ARG A 207 3.87 -4.73 -35.92
N GLN A 208 2.84 -4.62 -36.75
CA GLN A 208 2.26 -5.73 -37.50
C GLN A 208 2.96 -5.76 -38.86
N GLY A 209 3.65 -6.87 -39.11
CA GLY A 209 3.76 -7.48 -40.44
C GLY A 209 4.48 -6.71 -41.54
N ALA A 210 5.79 -6.94 -41.66
CA ALA A 210 6.45 -7.09 -42.95
C ALA A 210 7.27 -8.40 -42.84
N LYS A 211 6.81 -9.52 -43.44
CA LYS A 211 7.17 -10.02 -44.80
C LYS A 211 8.69 -10.24 -44.95
N GLY A 212 9.21 -11.37 -45.41
CA GLY A 212 8.66 -12.51 -46.14
C GLY A 212 9.34 -13.82 -45.70
N SER A 213 8.68 -14.96 -45.93
CA SER A 213 8.85 -15.83 -47.12
C SER A 213 10.20 -16.53 -47.13
#